data_AF-A0A940T6J3-F1
#
_entry.id   AF-A0A940T6J3-F1
#
_cell.length_a   1.000
_cell.length_b   1.000
_cell.length_c   1.000
_cell.angle_alpha   90.00
_cell.angle_beta   90.00
_cell.angle_gamma   90.00
#
_symmetry.space_group_name_H-M   'P 1'
#
loop_
_entity.id
_entity.type
_entity.pdbx_description
1 polymer ?
#
loop_
_entity_poly.entity_id
_entity_poly.type
_entity_poly.pdbx_seq_one_letter_code
_entity_poly.pdbx_strand_id
1 'polypeptide(L)' 'MEEKKIILTDEEKAVIGKYFNGELNAFFMEDREREIIDEVIDKADALMKELNAYDELGNDLIKWYYNKYKAQCTKS' A
#
# COMPACT_ATOMS: atom_id res chain seq x y z
N MET A 1 -8.14 -4.99 -20.13
CA MET A 1 -8.30 -5.08 -18.68
C MET A 1 -8.18 -3.64 -18.18
N GLU A 2 -9.23 -3.07 -17.60
CA GLU A 2 -9.11 -1.74 -16.97
C GLU A 2 -8.18 -1.88 -15.77
N GLU A 3 -7.06 -1.14 -15.78
CA GLU A 3 -6.19 -1.02 -14.60
C GLU A 3 -7.03 -0.36 -13.49
N LYS A 4 -7.31 -1.09 -12.41
CA LYS A 4 -8.11 -0.57 -11.30
C LYS A 4 -7.39 0.63 -10.69
N LYS A 5 -8.10 1.75 -10.55
CA LYS A 5 -7.53 2.99 -10.05
C LYS A 5 -7.18 2.85 -8.57
N ILE A 6 -5.88 2.78 -8.27
CA ILE A 6 -5.36 2.87 -6.91
C ILE A 6 -5.47 4.32 -6.46
N ILE A 7 -6.15 4.54 -5.33
CA ILE A 7 -6.35 5.85 -4.71
C ILE A 7 -5.81 5.73 -3.30
N LEU A 8 -4.73 6.47 -3.03
CA LEU A 8 -4.18 6.67 -1.71
C LEU A 8 -4.51 8.09 -1.25
N THR A 9 -5.05 8.21 -0.06
CA THR A 9 -5.21 9.46 0.70
C THR A 9 -3.85 9.97 1.16
N ASP A 10 -3.80 11.23 1.60
CA ASP A 10 -2.54 11.82 2.07
C ASP A 10 -2.09 11.23 3.42
N GLU A 11 -3.04 10.81 4.28
CA GLU A 11 -2.74 10.07 5.52
C GLU A 11 -2.10 8.71 5.20
N GLU A 12 -2.68 7.95 4.27
CA GLU A 12 -2.12 6.66 3.84
C GLU A 12 -0.72 6.82 3.25
N LYS A 13 -0.49 7.82 2.39
CA LYS A 13 0.86 8.10 1.85
C LYS A 13 1.85 8.44 2.95
N ALA A 14 1.44 9.21 3.96
CA ALA A 14 2.30 9.57 5.08
C ALA A 14 2.68 8.34 5.91
N VAL A 15 1.72 7.50 6.26
CA VAL A 15 1.95 6.26 7.03
C VAL A 15 2.78 5.25 6.22
N ILE A 16 2.49 5.06 4.94
CA ILE A 16 3.32 4.25 4.03
C ILE A 16 4.75 4.78 3.94
N GLY A 17 4.92 6.11 3.95
CA GLY A 17 6.24 6.74 4.02
C GLY A 17 6.99 6.36 5.30
N LYS A 18 6.34 6.46 6.46
CA LYS A 18 6.89 6.03 7.76
C LYS A 18 7.21 4.54 7.78
N TYR A 19 6.37 3.70 7.15
CA TYR A 19 6.63 2.27 6.96
C TYR A 19 7.95 2.03 6.22
N PHE A 20 8.16 2.69 5.07
CA PHE A 20 9.39 2.53 4.29
C PHE A 20 10.63 3.13 4.95
N ASN A 21 10.47 4.16 5.78
CA ASN A 21 11.56 4.74 6.56
C ASN A 21 11.92 3.89 7.79
N GLY A 22 11.13 2.86 8.13
CA GLY A 22 11.28 2.08 9.36
C GLY A 22 10.91 2.87 10.62
N GLU A 23 10.16 3.96 10.46
CA GLU A 23 9.70 4.84 11.54
C GLU A 23 8.43 4.30 12.22
N LEU A 24 7.71 3.38 11.57
CA LEU A 24 6.61 2.63 12.17
C LEU A 24 7.16 1.56 13.13
N ASN A 25 7.35 1.97 14.38
CA ASN A 25 7.65 1.04 15.46
C ASN A 25 6.34 0.57 16.10
N ALA A 26 6.06 -0.73 16.11
CA ALA A 26 4.84 -1.29 16.70
C ALA A 26 4.59 -0.85 18.17
N PHE A 27 5.64 -0.44 18.88
CA PHE A 27 5.59 0.06 20.25
C PHE A 27 5.19 1.54 20.36
N PHE A 28 5.50 2.36 19.35
CA PHE A 28 5.23 3.81 19.33
C PHE A 28 4.20 4.23 18.26
N MET A 29 3.72 3.27 17.47
CA MET A 29 2.71 3.49 16.44
C MET A 29 1.39 3.93 17.09
N GLU A 30 0.87 5.06 16.63
CA GLU A 30 -0.44 5.52 17.06
C GLU A 30 -1.53 4.57 16.55
N ASP A 31 -2.63 4.42 17.30
CA ASP A 31 -3.72 3.51 16.89
C ASP A 31 -4.27 3.88 15.51
N ARG A 32 -4.31 5.18 15.19
CA ARG A 32 -4.71 5.67 13.87
C ARG A 32 -3.75 5.24 12.76
N GLU A 33 -2.44 5.23 13.02
CA GLU A 33 -1.45 4.77 12.04
C GLU A 33 -1.56 3.27 11.80
N ARG A 34 -1.88 2.51 12.86
CA ARG A 34 -2.14 1.07 12.77
C ARG A 34 -3.39 0.80 11.92
N GLU A 35 -4.49 1.50 12.18
CA GLU A 35 -5.70 1.39 11.35
C GLU A 35 -5.40 1.70 9.88
N ILE A 36 -4.64 2.76 9.62
CA ILE A 36 -4.29 3.16 8.25
C ILE A 36 -3.44 2.08 7.55
N ILE A 37 -2.43 1.52 8.23
CA ILE A 37 -1.58 0.51 7.59
C ILE A 37 -2.35 -0.80 7.35
N ASP A 38 -3.24 -1.18 8.26
CA ASP A 38 -4.11 -2.35 8.11
C ASP A 38 -5.09 -2.15 6.93
N GLU A 39 -5.70 -0.96 6.80
CA GLU A 39 -6.55 -0.63 5.64
C GLU A 39 -5.78 -0.69 4.31
N VAL A 40 -4.54 -0.20 4.28
CA VAL A 40 -3.68 -0.27 3.09
C VAL A 40 -3.35 -1.72 2.74
N ILE A 41 -3.08 -2.57 3.73
CA ILE A 41 -2.84 -4.01 3.54
C ILE A 41 -4.09 -4.67 2.95
N ASP A 42 -5.28 -4.41 3.49
CA ASP A 42 -6.54 -4.97 2.99
C ASP A 42 -6.81 -4.55 1.54
N LYS A 43 -6.60 -3.27 1.21
CA LYS A 43 -6.73 -2.76 -0.16
C LYS A 43 -5.72 -3.41 -1.11
N ALA A 44 -4.49 -3.61 -0.64
CA ALA A 44 -3.43 -4.23 -1.41
C ALA A 44 -3.70 -5.72 -1.68
N ASP A 45 -4.14 -6.47 -0.66
CA ASP A 45 -4.48 -7.89 -0.76
C ASP A 45 -5.68 -8.09 -1.70
N ALA A 46 -6.72 -7.27 -1.57
CA ALA A 46 -7.86 -7.28 -2.48
C ALA A 46 -7.44 -7.05 -3.94
N LEU A 47 -6.57 -6.07 -4.20
CA LEU A 47 -6.05 -5.81 -5.54
C LEU A 47 -5.19 -6.95 -6.06
N MET A 48 -4.30 -7.51 -5.22
CA MET A 48 -3.45 -8.63 -5.58
C MET A 48 -4.28 -9.85 -5.98
N LYS A 49 -5.31 -10.19 -5.18
CA LYS A 49 -6.26 -11.27 -5.46
C LYS A 49 -6.97 -11.07 -6.79
N GLU A 50 -7.46 -9.87 -7.04
CA GLU A 50 -8.21 -9.53 -8.26
C GLU A 50 -7.35 -9.56 -9.52
N LEU A 51 -6.11 -9.06 -9.42
CA LEU A 51 -5.14 -9.11 -10.53
C LEU A 51 -4.45 -10.48 -10.66
N ASN A 52 -4.71 -11.40 -9.72
CA ASN A 52 -3.98 -12.66 -9.56
C ASN A 52 -2.45 -12.44 -9.56
N ALA A 53 -2.00 -11.36 -8.92
CA ALA A 53 -0.63 -10.85 -9.01
C ALA A 53 0.30 -11.41 -7.92
N TYR A 54 0.00 -12.61 -7.41
CA TYR A 54 0.81 -13.27 -6.37
C TYR A 54 2.27 -13.48 -6.78
N ASP A 55 2.51 -13.76 -8.06
CA ASP A 55 3.86 -13.91 -8.61
C ASP A 55 4.64 -12.57 -8.68
N GLU A 56 3.94 -11.45 -8.77
CA GLU A 56 4.54 -10.11 -8.83
C GLU A 56 4.75 -9.48 -7.45
N LEU A 57 4.06 -9.99 -6.42
CA LEU A 57 4.09 -9.46 -5.06
C LEU A 57 5.51 -9.35 -4.49
N GLY A 58 6.32 -10.38 -4.73
CA GLY A 58 7.62 -10.53 -4.07
C GLY A 58 7.48 -10.70 -2.55
N ASN A 59 8.18 -9.86 -1.78
CA ASN A 59 8.30 -10.03 -0.32
C ASN A 59 7.49 -9.00 0.50
N ASP A 60 6.88 -8.01 -0.13
CA ASP A 60 6.26 -6.89 0.59
C ASP A 60 5.03 -6.36 -0.18
N LEU A 61 3.85 -6.61 0.39
CA LEU A 61 2.56 -6.25 -0.17
C LEU A 61 2.34 -4.74 -0.24
N ILE A 62 2.77 -4.00 0.78
CA ILE A 62 2.62 -2.54 0.84
C ILE A 62 3.52 -1.90 -0.22
N LYS A 63 4.75 -2.40 -0.36
CA LYS A 63 5.68 -1.97 -1.41
C LYS A 63 5.15 -2.26 -2.80
N TRP A 64 4.62 -3.46 -3.04
CA TRP A 64 4.01 -3.82 -4.32
C TRP A 64 2.85 -2.88 -4.67
N TYR A 65 1.94 -2.65 -3.72
CA TYR A 65 0.78 -1.77 -3.91
C TYR A 65 1.18 -0.32 -4.19
N TYR A 66 2.14 0.21 -3.43
CA TYR A 66 2.66 1.56 -3.63
C TYR A 66 3.37 1.74 -4.97
N ASN A 67 4.08 0.71 -5.45
CA ASN A 67 4.69 0.72 -6.79
C ASN A 67 3.63 0.75 -7.90
N LYS A 68 2.54 0.00 -7.75
CA LYS A 68 1.41 0.04 -8.69
C LYS A 68 0.76 1.43 -8.71
N TYR A 69 0.56 2.05 -7.55
CA TYR A 69 0.09 3.44 -7.45
C TYR A 69 1.00 4.42 -8.20
N LYS A 70 2.32 4.35 -7.98
CA LYS A 70 3.30 5.19 -8.68
C LYS A 70 3.28 4.98 -10.19
N ALA A 71 3.21 3.72 -10.64
CA ALA A 71 3.14 3.39 -12.06
C ALA A 71 1.88 3.99 -12.72
N GLN A 72 0.75 3.97 -12.02
CA GLN A 72 -0.49 4.59 -12.48
C GLN A 72 -0.38 6.12 -12.60
N CYS A 73 0.22 6.80 -11.61
CA CYS A 73 0.44 8.25 -11.66
C CYS A 73 1.42 8.67 -12.78
N THR A 74 2.38 7.81 -13.13
CA THR A 74 3.36 8.08 -14.20
C THR A 74 2.73 7.92 -15.60
N LYS A 75 1.63 7.16 -15.70
CA LYS A 75 0.87 6.96 -16.94
C LYS A 75 -0.27 7.97 -17.14
N SER A 76 -0.51 8.89 -16.19
CA SER A 76 -1.60 9.87 -16.23
C SER A 76 -1.17 11.23 -16.78
#